data_AF-A7T045-F1
#
_entry.id   AF-A7T045-F1
#
_cell.length_a   1.000
_cell.length_b   1.000
_cell.length_c   1.000
_cell.angle_alpha   90.00
_cell.angle_beta   90.00
_cell.angle_gamma   90.00
#
_symmetry.space_group_name_H-M   'P 1'
#
loop_
_entity.id
_entity.type
_entity.pdbx_description
1 polymer ?
#
loop_
_entity_poly.entity_id
_entity_poly.type
_entity_poly.pdbx_seq_one_letter_code
_entity_poly.pdbx_strand_id
1 'polypeptide(L)'
;YDGKTSIPSEYHRNLKASERPISGYDQTFKTADLKPCSSNYAPSEQSYNVFLAPLYTRATVTYKGPVQSQGIHLNRYTLSSDNMKANNISRPLDGVFDMSSFSGLPMSTSLPGFLTAEPILYQQMNLSKPTDERYLNFLDVEPVSGRVLNAKLRFQVNAIIPGNAINVTRIQPLNISARDDDQPYRKYVPIMWTESGGEIGKSDAEALKKQLFGALDTSCTLSILIPCVGGVLFCAGVVMIIIAYKKSQTQKNNQKYRNFRLNGRKPLSKNQLLEISSVRVTRKKKGLDINESLRV
;
A
#
# COMPACT_ATOMS: atom_id res chain seq x y z
N TYR A 1 4.71 -25.61 -1.77
CA TYR A 1 3.97 -26.53 -0.89
C TYR A 1 2.75 -27.02 -1.65
N ASP A 2 2.44 -28.32 -1.66
CA ASP A 2 1.46 -28.93 -2.59
C ASP A 2 0.03 -29.01 -2.04
N GLY A 3 -0.20 -28.59 -0.79
CA GLY A 3 -1.52 -28.65 -0.14
C GLY A 3 -1.96 -30.07 0.24
N LYS A 4 -1.15 -31.09 -0.06
CA LYS A 4 -1.55 -32.51 -0.02
C LYS A 4 -0.66 -33.34 0.89
N THR A 5 0.54 -32.87 1.19
CA THR A 5 1.44 -33.54 2.12
C THR A 5 0.88 -33.44 3.54
N SER A 6 0.89 -34.54 4.30
CA SER A 6 0.44 -34.52 5.69
C SER A 6 1.44 -35.22 6.59
N ILE A 7 1.50 -34.79 7.83
CA ILE A 7 2.29 -35.44 8.87
C ILE A 7 1.67 -36.83 9.12
N PRO A 8 2.43 -37.93 8.94
CA PRO A 8 1.91 -39.27 9.18
C PRO A 8 1.44 -39.42 10.63
N SER A 9 0.32 -40.11 10.84
CA SER A 9 -0.34 -40.21 12.15
C SER A 9 0.50 -40.88 13.24
N GLU A 10 1.52 -41.61 12.84
CA GLU A 10 2.48 -42.28 13.73
C GLU A 10 3.43 -41.33 14.44
N TYR A 11 3.76 -40.17 13.84
CA TYR A 11 4.66 -39.19 14.45
C TYR A 11 4.00 -38.42 15.59
N HIS A 12 2.68 -38.21 15.51
CA HIS A 12 1.92 -37.51 16.54
C HIS A 12 0.51 -38.07 16.67
N ARG A 13 0.31 -38.98 17.64
CA ARG A 13 -1.00 -39.64 17.85
C ARG A 13 -2.12 -38.68 18.27
N ASN A 14 -1.77 -37.55 18.88
CA ASN A 14 -2.72 -36.55 19.39
C ASN A 14 -3.14 -35.51 18.34
N LEU A 15 -2.52 -35.51 17.16
CA LEU A 15 -2.80 -34.55 16.08
C LEU A 15 -4.12 -34.91 15.37
N LYS A 16 -5.10 -34.00 15.38
CA LYS A 16 -6.39 -34.18 14.70
C LYS A 16 -6.19 -34.21 13.19
N ALA A 17 -7.08 -34.88 12.46
CA ALA A 17 -6.99 -34.99 11.00
C ALA A 17 -6.92 -33.61 10.29
N SER A 18 -7.61 -32.59 10.83
CA SER A 18 -7.56 -31.21 10.33
C SER A 18 -6.22 -30.49 10.54
N GLU A 19 -5.37 -31.00 11.42
CA GLU A 19 -4.10 -30.39 11.83
C GLU A 19 -2.88 -31.11 11.22
N ARG A 20 -3.11 -32.26 10.56
CA ARG A 20 -2.08 -33.06 9.89
C ARG A 20 -1.59 -32.50 8.56
N PRO A 21 -2.39 -31.79 7.74
CA PRO A 21 -1.87 -31.22 6.51
C PRO A 21 -0.70 -30.29 6.85
N ILE A 22 0.43 -30.52 6.21
CA ILE A 22 1.51 -29.54 6.26
C ILE A 22 0.92 -28.25 5.65
N SER A 23 1.34 -27.08 6.12
CA SER A 23 0.85 -25.83 5.58
C SER A 23 1.98 -25.10 4.90
N GLY A 24 1.71 -24.59 3.70
CA GLY A 24 2.62 -23.68 3.02
C GLY A 24 2.68 -22.34 3.72
N TYR A 25 3.69 -21.56 3.36
CA TYR A 25 3.81 -20.16 3.73
C TYR A 25 4.05 -19.35 2.44
N ASP A 26 3.66 -18.09 2.49
CA ASP A 26 3.89 -17.14 1.41
C ASP A 26 5.38 -16.85 1.31
N GLN A 27 5.95 -17.05 0.12
CA GLN A 27 7.38 -16.81 -0.12
C GLN A 27 7.67 -15.32 -0.36
N THR A 28 6.67 -14.58 -0.82
CA THR A 28 6.77 -13.15 -1.12
C THR A 28 5.45 -12.46 -0.76
N PHE A 29 5.54 -11.19 -0.38
CA PHE A 29 4.36 -10.34 -0.24
C PHE A 29 3.87 -9.95 -1.63
N LYS A 30 2.54 -9.88 -1.82
CA LYS A 30 1.97 -9.50 -3.11
C LYS A 30 2.20 -8.01 -3.37
N THR A 31 2.57 -7.71 -4.59
CA THR A 31 2.80 -6.35 -5.08
C THR A 31 1.47 -5.70 -5.46
N ALA A 32 1.31 -4.42 -5.14
CA ALA A 32 0.15 -3.63 -5.50
C ALA A 32 0.15 -3.29 -6.99
N ASP A 33 -1.05 -3.19 -7.58
CA ASP A 33 -1.20 -2.71 -8.95
C ASP A 33 -0.84 -1.23 -9.04
N LEU A 34 0.11 -0.93 -9.93
CA LEU A 34 0.66 0.40 -10.11
C LEU A 34 -0.36 1.36 -10.73
N LYS A 35 -0.46 2.56 -10.16
CA LYS A 35 -1.24 3.66 -10.73
C LYS A 35 -0.30 4.83 -11.02
N PRO A 36 -0.37 5.42 -12.24
CA PRO A 36 0.38 6.62 -12.54
C PRO A 36 0.10 7.70 -11.49
N CYS A 37 1.15 8.43 -11.09
CA CYS A 37 1.06 9.54 -10.14
C CYS A 37 0.61 9.17 -8.71
N SER A 38 0.65 7.88 -8.33
CA SER A 38 0.38 7.46 -6.95
C SER A 38 1.65 7.01 -6.23
N SER A 39 1.82 7.49 -5.00
CA SER A 39 2.87 7.06 -4.06
C SER A 39 2.33 6.31 -2.84
N ASN A 40 1.00 6.26 -2.68
CA ASN A 40 0.33 5.59 -1.58
C ASN A 40 -0.52 4.46 -2.13
N TYR A 41 -0.29 3.25 -1.62
CA TYR A 41 -0.97 2.04 -2.08
C TYR A 41 -1.53 1.29 -0.88
N ALA A 42 -2.80 0.91 -0.98
CA ALA A 42 -3.47 0.04 -0.04
C ALA A 42 -2.73 -1.32 0.07
N PRO A 43 -2.89 -2.05 1.18
CA PRO A 43 -2.33 -3.40 1.30
C PRO A 43 -2.92 -4.33 0.23
N SER A 44 -2.05 -5.07 -0.46
CA SER A 44 -2.45 -6.05 -1.48
C SER A 44 -3.23 -7.23 -0.91
N GLU A 45 -3.00 -7.56 0.37
CA GLU A 45 -3.71 -8.61 1.11
C GLU A 45 -3.88 -8.18 2.57
N GLN A 46 -4.94 -8.65 3.22
CA GLN A 46 -5.20 -8.35 4.64
C GLN A 46 -4.37 -9.24 5.59
N SER A 47 -3.87 -10.37 5.11
CA SER A 47 -3.06 -11.29 5.90
C SER A 47 -2.09 -12.09 5.04
N TYR A 48 -0.95 -12.44 5.62
CA TYR A 48 0.04 -13.32 5.02
C TYR A 48 0.42 -14.44 5.98
N ASN A 49 0.77 -15.58 5.42
CA ASN A 49 1.24 -16.75 6.14
C ASN A 49 2.77 -16.75 6.04
N VAL A 50 3.47 -16.46 7.14
CA VAL A 50 4.93 -16.41 7.18
C VAL A 50 5.50 -17.57 7.98
N PHE A 51 6.68 -18.04 7.61
CA PHE A 51 7.39 -19.06 8.40
C PHE A 51 8.28 -18.38 9.45
N LEU A 52 8.03 -18.69 10.73
CA LEU A 52 8.86 -18.23 11.84
C LEU A 52 9.93 -19.28 12.13
N ALA A 53 11.10 -19.09 11.54
CA ALA A 53 12.23 -20.01 11.70
C ALA A 53 12.61 -20.29 13.17
N PRO A 54 12.64 -19.30 14.10
CA PRO A 54 12.96 -19.57 15.52
C PRO A 54 11.96 -20.50 16.22
N LEU A 55 10.73 -20.56 15.73
CA LEU A 55 9.64 -21.34 16.31
C LEU A 55 9.34 -22.61 15.50
N TYR A 56 10.03 -22.81 14.37
CA TYR A 56 9.79 -23.89 13.41
C TYR A 56 8.31 -24.04 13.03
N THR A 57 7.57 -22.93 13.03
CA THR A 57 6.13 -22.93 12.77
C THR A 57 5.76 -21.82 11.80
N ARG A 58 4.69 -22.09 11.06
CA ARG A 58 3.95 -21.05 10.36
C ARG A 58 3.26 -20.13 11.37
N ALA A 59 3.20 -18.85 11.03
CA ALA A 59 2.35 -17.87 11.68
C ALA A 59 1.62 -17.02 10.64
N THR A 60 0.48 -16.45 11.06
CA THR A 60 -0.29 -15.52 10.25
C THR A 60 -0.01 -14.09 10.71
N VAL A 61 0.42 -13.22 9.81
CA VAL A 61 0.52 -11.78 10.07
C VAL A 61 -0.65 -11.06 9.43
N THR A 62 -1.24 -10.11 10.13
CA THR A 62 -2.45 -9.38 9.72
C THR A 62 -2.16 -7.90 9.60
N TYR A 63 -2.77 -7.26 8.61
CA TYR A 63 -2.66 -5.83 8.41
C TYR A 63 -3.20 -5.05 9.61
N LYS A 64 -2.42 -4.09 10.12
CA LYS A 64 -2.79 -3.21 11.24
C LYS A 64 -3.05 -1.79 10.79
N GLY A 65 -2.34 -1.30 9.77
CA GLY A 65 -2.52 0.06 9.26
C GLY A 65 -1.35 0.61 8.46
N PRO A 66 -1.51 1.80 7.86
CA PRO A 66 -0.45 2.46 7.12
C PRO A 66 0.56 3.11 8.07
N VAL A 67 1.83 3.09 7.68
CA VAL A 67 2.92 3.78 8.37
C VAL A 67 3.84 4.45 7.35
N GLN A 68 4.60 5.45 7.79
CA GLN A 68 5.63 6.08 6.95
C GLN A 68 6.99 5.95 7.61
N SER A 69 8.00 5.54 6.84
CA SER A 69 9.40 5.50 7.27
C SER A 69 10.28 6.11 6.19
N GLN A 70 11.15 7.05 6.58
CA GLN A 70 12.00 7.79 5.66
C GLN A 70 11.25 8.39 4.46
N GLY A 71 9.97 8.77 4.63
CA GLY A 71 9.09 9.28 3.57
C GLY A 71 8.70 8.24 2.49
N ILE A 72 8.75 6.95 2.83
CA ILE A 72 8.19 5.84 2.04
C ILE A 72 6.91 5.37 2.76
N HIS A 73 5.83 5.22 2.00
CA HIS A 73 4.58 4.64 2.49
C HIS A 73 4.69 3.12 2.63
N LEU A 74 4.36 2.60 3.80
CA LEU A 74 4.45 1.19 4.13
C LEU A 74 3.14 0.69 4.76
N ASN A 75 2.88 -0.59 4.62
CA ASN A 75 1.78 -1.28 5.26
C ASN A 75 2.31 -2.11 6.42
N ARG A 76 1.86 -1.83 7.65
CA ARG A 76 2.27 -2.55 8.85
C ARG A 76 1.43 -3.81 9.03
N TYR A 77 2.10 -4.94 9.16
CA TYR A 77 1.53 -6.23 9.53
C TYR A 77 2.04 -6.64 10.90
N THR A 78 1.17 -7.26 11.70
CA THR A 78 1.50 -7.74 13.05
C THR A 78 1.10 -9.20 13.20
N LEU A 79 1.73 -9.89 14.13
CA LEU A 79 1.38 -11.27 14.43
C LEU A 79 -0.08 -11.37 14.90
N SER A 80 -0.90 -12.21 14.25
CA SER A 80 -2.27 -12.46 14.70
C SER A 80 -2.28 -13.10 16.09
N SER A 81 -3.25 -12.70 16.92
CA SER A 81 -3.45 -13.27 18.26
C SER A 81 -3.77 -14.77 18.21
N ASP A 82 -4.41 -15.25 17.15
CA ASP A 82 -4.73 -16.68 16.99
C ASP A 82 -3.48 -17.56 16.89
N ASN A 83 -2.34 -17.00 16.48
CA ASN A 83 -1.08 -17.75 16.50
C ASN A 83 -0.65 -18.14 17.91
N MET A 84 -1.06 -17.34 18.91
CA MET A 84 -0.64 -17.47 20.31
C MET A 84 -1.63 -18.29 21.13
N LYS A 85 -2.80 -18.68 20.57
CA LYS A 85 -3.82 -19.42 21.31
C LYS A 85 -3.39 -20.86 21.62
N ALA A 86 -3.78 -21.33 22.79
CA ALA A 86 -3.50 -22.65 23.30
C ALA A 86 -4.01 -23.74 22.35
N ASN A 87 -3.26 -24.84 22.28
CA ASN A 87 -3.61 -26.05 21.57
C ASN A 87 -2.98 -27.28 22.23
N ASN A 88 -3.39 -28.46 21.79
CA ASN A 88 -2.93 -29.72 22.37
C ASN A 88 -1.60 -30.23 21.78
N ILE A 89 -0.84 -29.38 21.07
CA ILE A 89 0.34 -29.79 20.29
C ILE A 89 1.60 -29.11 20.82
N SER A 90 1.65 -27.77 20.72
CA SER A 90 2.86 -26.99 20.98
C SER A 90 2.61 -25.73 21.81
N ARG A 91 1.35 -25.43 22.14
CA ARG A 91 0.96 -24.25 22.91
C ARG A 91 0.10 -24.66 24.10
N PRO A 92 0.71 -25.09 25.22
CA PRO A 92 -0.05 -25.56 26.38
C PRO A 92 -0.89 -24.46 27.05
N LEU A 93 -0.54 -23.20 26.81
CA LEU A 93 -1.19 -22.02 27.38
C LEU A 93 -1.21 -20.89 26.35
N ASP A 94 -2.21 -20.01 26.42
CA ASP A 94 -2.25 -18.80 25.62
C ASP A 94 -0.97 -17.97 25.81
N GLY A 95 -0.35 -17.56 24.71
CA GLY A 95 0.88 -16.75 24.70
C GLY A 95 2.17 -17.53 24.97
N VAL A 96 2.11 -18.84 25.17
CA VAL A 96 3.29 -19.68 25.47
C VAL A 96 3.43 -20.83 24.47
N PHE A 97 4.61 -20.94 23.88
CA PHE A 97 5.04 -22.03 23.02
C PHE A 97 5.99 -22.95 23.77
N ASP A 98 5.63 -24.23 23.86
CA ASP A 98 6.51 -25.26 24.39
C ASP A 98 7.61 -25.57 23.36
N MET A 99 8.87 -25.37 23.74
CA MET A 99 10.05 -25.68 22.93
C MET A 99 10.77 -26.94 23.42
N SER A 100 10.22 -27.66 24.40
CA SER A 100 10.90 -28.79 25.04
C SER A 100 11.14 -29.96 24.09
N SER A 101 10.18 -30.24 23.21
CA SER A 101 10.29 -31.27 22.18
C SER A 101 11.35 -30.93 21.12
N PHE A 102 11.57 -29.65 20.85
CA PHE A 102 12.51 -29.20 19.82
C PHE A 102 13.94 -29.02 20.38
N SER A 103 14.08 -28.45 21.57
CA SER A 103 15.37 -28.10 22.16
C SER A 103 15.96 -29.20 23.05
N GLY A 104 15.16 -30.20 23.45
CA GLY A 104 15.56 -31.22 24.42
C GLY A 104 15.69 -30.71 25.87
N LEU A 105 15.42 -29.42 26.10
CA LEU A 105 15.50 -28.76 27.40
C LEU A 105 14.11 -28.27 27.82
N PRO A 106 13.80 -28.17 29.12
CA PRO A 106 12.49 -27.69 29.59
C PRO A 106 12.36 -26.17 29.40
N MET A 107 12.29 -25.73 28.15
CA MET A 107 12.20 -24.35 27.74
C MET A 107 10.91 -24.09 26.97
N SER A 108 10.42 -22.87 27.11
CA SER A 108 9.31 -22.35 26.32
C SER A 108 9.67 -20.97 25.79
N THR A 109 8.90 -20.48 24.85
CA THR A 109 9.03 -19.13 24.31
C THR A 109 7.70 -18.41 24.32
N SER A 110 7.73 -17.10 24.50
CA SER A 110 6.56 -16.23 24.50
C SER A 110 6.91 -14.91 23.82
N LEU A 111 5.93 -14.02 23.68
CA LEU A 111 6.26 -12.62 23.45
C LEU A 111 6.82 -12.00 24.73
N PRO A 112 7.65 -10.95 24.64
CA PRO A 112 8.27 -10.37 25.83
C PRO A 112 7.27 -9.81 26.84
N GLY A 113 7.61 -9.96 28.12
CA GLY A 113 6.73 -9.61 29.24
C GLY A 113 5.46 -10.45 29.30
N PHE A 114 5.41 -11.58 28.57
CA PHE A 114 4.20 -12.38 28.36
C PHE A 114 3.09 -11.59 27.63
N LEU A 115 3.46 -10.73 26.68
CA LEU A 115 2.50 -10.04 25.81
C LEU A 115 1.55 -11.07 25.15
N THR A 116 0.24 -10.82 25.19
CA THR A 116 -0.84 -11.72 24.73
C THR A 116 -1.05 -13.03 25.51
N ALA A 117 -0.27 -13.29 26.56
CA ALA A 117 -0.48 -14.45 27.42
C ALA A 117 -1.49 -14.15 28.55
N GLU A 118 -1.84 -15.19 29.31
CA GLU A 118 -2.70 -15.03 30.48
C GLU A 118 -2.09 -14.10 31.54
N PRO A 119 -2.90 -13.21 32.17
CA PRO A 119 -2.40 -12.23 33.13
C PRO A 119 -1.61 -12.82 34.30
N ILE A 120 -1.95 -14.04 34.70
CA ILE A 120 -1.32 -14.74 35.83
C ILE A 120 0.19 -14.91 35.64
N LEU A 121 0.68 -15.05 34.41
CA LEU A 121 2.10 -15.30 34.12
C LEU A 121 3.01 -14.13 34.47
N TYR A 122 2.59 -12.89 34.21
CA TYR A 122 3.36 -11.71 34.59
C TYR A 122 3.06 -11.29 36.04
N GLN A 123 1.83 -11.52 36.54
CA GLN A 123 1.44 -11.18 37.91
C GLN A 123 2.16 -12.02 38.97
N GLN A 124 2.29 -13.33 38.77
CA GLN A 124 3.00 -14.22 39.71
C GLN A 124 4.48 -13.88 39.88
N MET A 125 5.06 -13.20 38.89
CA MET A 125 6.45 -12.75 38.89
C MET A 125 6.60 -11.28 39.27
N ASN A 126 5.51 -10.61 39.66
CA ASN A 126 5.45 -9.18 39.96
C ASN A 126 6.03 -8.30 38.83
N LEU A 127 5.81 -8.71 37.58
CA LEU A 127 6.23 -7.98 36.39
C LEU A 127 5.18 -6.95 35.98
N SER A 128 5.63 -5.83 35.42
CA SER A 128 4.75 -4.83 34.83
C SER A 128 3.92 -5.42 33.69
N LYS A 129 2.66 -4.98 33.56
CA LYS A 129 1.79 -5.39 32.46
C LYS A 129 2.46 -5.09 31.10
N PRO A 130 2.58 -6.07 30.20
CA PRO A 130 3.18 -5.87 28.88
C PRO A 130 2.29 -4.99 28.00
N THR A 131 2.92 -4.18 27.14
CA THR A 131 2.24 -3.26 26.22
C THR A 131 2.72 -3.45 24.79
N ASP A 132 1.80 -3.35 23.83
CA ASP A 132 2.09 -3.42 22.40
C ASP A 132 3.25 -2.51 21.96
N GLU A 133 3.27 -1.26 22.44
CA GLU A 133 4.29 -0.28 22.06
C GLU A 133 5.72 -0.79 22.26
N ARG A 134 5.95 -1.54 23.34
CA ARG A 134 7.28 -2.03 23.71
C ARG A 134 7.61 -3.39 23.09
N TYR A 135 6.62 -4.28 22.99
CA TYR A 135 6.88 -5.72 22.78
C TYR A 135 6.21 -6.31 21.54
N LEU A 136 5.46 -5.52 20.77
CA LEU A 136 4.77 -6.01 19.59
C LEU A 136 5.74 -6.40 18.47
N ASN A 137 5.41 -7.48 17.78
CA ASN A 137 6.07 -7.90 16.55
C ASN A 137 5.41 -7.28 15.34
N PHE A 138 6.21 -6.70 14.43
CA PHE A 138 5.68 -6.11 13.22
C PHE A 138 6.63 -6.26 12.02
N LEU A 139 6.02 -6.17 10.84
CA LEU A 139 6.65 -6.11 9.54
C LEU A 139 6.05 -4.93 8.78
N ASP A 140 6.86 -3.97 8.37
CA ASP A 140 6.44 -2.86 7.52
C ASP A 140 6.84 -3.17 6.08
N VAL A 141 5.83 -3.42 5.25
CA VAL A 141 5.99 -3.89 3.88
C VAL A 141 5.74 -2.74 2.91
N GLU A 142 6.65 -2.53 1.98
CA GLU A 142 6.47 -1.61 0.87
C GLU A 142 5.52 -2.24 -0.16
N PRO A 143 4.37 -1.62 -0.46
CA PRO A 143 3.30 -2.25 -1.21
C PRO A 143 3.63 -2.54 -2.68
N VAL A 144 4.47 -1.75 -3.35
CA VAL A 144 4.77 -1.92 -4.77
C VAL A 144 5.72 -3.08 -5.03
N SER A 145 6.79 -3.19 -4.25
CA SER A 145 7.82 -4.21 -4.39
C SER A 145 7.61 -5.43 -3.50
N GLY A 146 6.72 -5.34 -2.51
CA GLY A 146 6.51 -6.39 -1.51
C GLY A 146 7.69 -6.57 -0.55
N ARG A 147 8.64 -5.63 -0.54
CA ARG A 147 9.83 -5.72 0.32
C ARG A 147 9.52 -5.27 1.74
N VAL A 148 9.98 -6.04 2.72
CA VAL A 148 9.95 -5.64 4.12
C VAL A 148 11.06 -4.61 4.35
N LEU A 149 10.71 -3.39 4.75
CA LEU A 149 11.69 -2.32 4.99
C LEU A 149 12.01 -2.15 6.48
N ASN A 150 11.02 -2.37 7.33
CA ASN A 150 11.23 -2.43 8.77
C ASN A 150 10.67 -3.74 9.30
N ALA A 151 11.40 -4.38 10.21
CA ALA A 151 10.93 -5.57 10.89
C ALA A 151 11.42 -5.55 12.33
N LYS A 152 10.54 -5.90 13.27
CA LYS A 152 10.92 -6.21 14.64
C LYS A 152 10.24 -7.51 15.04
N LEU A 153 11.06 -8.53 15.25
CA LEU A 153 10.68 -9.84 15.77
C LEU A 153 11.28 -9.99 17.16
N ARG A 154 10.41 -10.15 18.14
CA ARG A 154 10.75 -10.19 19.55
C ARG A 154 10.18 -11.45 20.16
N PHE A 155 11.05 -12.18 20.83
CA PHE A 155 10.71 -13.42 21.52
C PHE A 155 11.41 -13.46 22.86
N GLN A 156 10.75 -14.06 23.83
CA GLN A 156 11.23 -14.26 25.19
C GLN A 156 11.42 -15.73 25.43
N VAL A 157 12.60 -16.10 25.90
CA VAL A 157 12.90 -17.47 26.33
C VAL A 157 12.57 -17.59 27.81
N ASN A 158 11.79 -18.61 28.14
CA ASN A 158 11.35 -18.91 29.50
C ASN A 158 11.80 -20.32 29.90
N ALA A 159 12.37 -20.48 31.09
CA ALA A 159 12.54 -21.78 31.72
C ALA A 159 11.19 -22.31 32.22
N ILE A 160 10.98 -23.61 32.05
CA ILE A 160 9.86 -24.33 32.62
C ILE A 160 10.38 -25.05 33.88
N ILE A 161 9.86 -24.69 35.05
CA ILE A 161 10.10 -25.44 36.28
C ILE A 161 8.87 -26.31 36.52
N PRO A 162 8.92 -27.62 36.24
CA PRO A 162 7.80 -28.50 36.51
C PRO A 162 7.73 -28.77 38.02
N GLY A 163 6.52 -28.82 38.57
CA GLY A 163 6.30 -28.96 40.01
C GLY A 163 6.91 -30.23 40.65
N ASN A 164 7.22 -31.25 39.83
CA ASN A 164 7.85 -32.51 40.26
C ASN A 164 9.37 -32.57 40.05
N ALA A 165 10.01 -31.57 39.42
CA ALA A 165 11.46 -31.59 39.20
C ALA A 165 12.27 -31.42 40.50
N ILE A 166 11.65 -30.89 41.56
CA ILE A 166 12.31 -30.62 42.84
C ILE A 166 11.71 -31.57 43.89
N ASN A 167 12.09 -32.84 43.83
CA ASN A 167 11.83 -33.80 44.90
C ASN A 167 13.11 -33.98 45.72
N VAL A 168 13.50 -32.94 46.46
CA VAL A 168 14.65 -32.98 47.37
C VAL A 168 14.14 -32.86 48.80
N THR A 169 14.24 -33.97 49.54
CA THR A 169 13.99 -34.08 50.98
C THR A 169 14.85 -33.15 51.86
N ARG A 170 15.75 -32.35 51.26
CA ARG A 170 16.71 -31.47 51.96
C ARG A 170 16.55 -29.98 51.66
N ILE A 171 15.64 -29.58 50.77
CA ILE A 171 15.42 -28.17 50.44
C ILE A 171 13.91 -27.97 50.39
N GLN A 172 13.34 -27.26 51.38
CA GLN A 172 11.99 -26.72 51.22
C GLN A 172 12.03 -25.78 50.00
N PRO A 173 11.33 -26.07 48.90
CA PRO A 173 11.35 -25.19 47.75
C PRO A 173 10.76 -23.84 48.17
N LEU A 174 11.57 -22.78 48.07
CA LEU A 174 11.17 -21.38 48.28
C LEU A 174 10.11 -20.96 47.26
N ASN A 175 8.85 -21.41 47.34
CA ASN A 175 7.75 -21.05 46.42
C ASN A 175 8.14 -20.97 44.91
N ILE A 176 9.13 -21.78 44.51
CA ILE A 176 9.69 -21.80 43.16
C ILE A 176 8.95 -22.81 42.29
N SER A 177 8.40 -23.86 42.92
CA SER A 177 7.29 -24.64 42.41
C SER A 177 6.02 -24.05 43.01
N ALA A 178 5.17 -23.44 42.20
CA ALA A 178 3.79 -23.17 42.60
C ALA A 178 3.12 -24.53 42.78
N ARG A 179 3.16 -25.06 44.00
CA ARG A 179 2.45 -26.28 44.39
C ARG A 179 1.15 -25.80 45.00
N ASP A 180 0.17 -25.52 44.14
CA ASP A 180 -1.22 -25.61 44.58
C ASP A 180 -1.56 -27.10 44.54
N ASP A 181 -2.07 -27.62 45.66
CA ASP A 181 -2.18 -29.07 45.90
C ASP A 181 -3.11 -29.81 44.91
N ASP A 182 -3.84 -29.08 44.05
CA ASP A 182 -4.82 -29.64 43.10
C ASP A 182 -4.42 -29.56 41.60
N GLN A 183 -3.33 -28.88 41.23
CA GLN A 183 -2.88 -28.78 39.82
C GLN A 183 -1.34 -28.70 39.75
N PRO A 184 -0.66 -29.50 38.89
CA PRO A 184 0.78 -29.36 38.69
C PRO A 184 1.07 -28.09 37.88
N TYR A 185 1.11 -26.93 38.54
CA TYR A 185 1.45 -25.69 37.86
C TYR A 185 2.92 -25.73 37.39
N ARG A 186 3.10 -25.48 36.08
CA ARG A 186 4.41 -25.22 35.48
C ARG A 186 4.70 -23.74 35.65
N LYS A 187 5.78 -23.41 36.34
CA LYS A 187 6.21 -22.01 36.46
C LYS A 187 7.05 -21.64 35.25
N TYR A 188 6.64 -20.60 34.53
CA TYR A 188 7.35 -20.04 33.39
C TYR A 188 8.21 -18.87 33.87
N VAL A 189 9.52 -19.09 33.98
CA VAL A 189 10.45 -18.07 34.46
C VAL A 189 11.13 -17.42 33.26
N PRO A 190 10.87 -16.14 32.97
CA PRO A 190 11.54 -15.45 31.87
C PRO A 190 13.02 -15.33 32.16
N ILE A 191 13.85 -15.78 31.22
CA ILE A 191 15.31 -15.70 31.33
C ILE A 191 15.80 -14.43 30.63
N MET A 192 15.43 -14.30 29.36
CA MET A 192 15.83 -13.18 28.50
C MET A 192 14.84 -13.05 27.35
N TRP A 193 14.84 -11.88 26.71
CA TRP A 193 14.16 -11.66 25.45
C TRP A 193 15.12 -11.06 24.45
N THR A 194 14.87 -11.32 23.17
CA THR A 194 15.68 -10.83 22.06
C THR A 194 14.82 -10.02 21.11
N GLU A 195 15.45 -9.09 20.39
CA GLU A 195 14.89 -8.41 19.23
C GLU A 195 15.75 -8.78 18.02
N SER A 196 15.10 -9.13 16.92
CA SER A 196 15.73 -9.41 15.63
C SER A 196 14.98 -8.67 14.54
N GLY A 197 15.73 -8.13 13.59
CA GLY A 197 15.20 -7.29 12.54
C GLY A 197 16.00 -6.00 12.41
N GLY A 198 15.41 -5.02 11.74
CA GLY A 198 16.08 -3.77 11.42
C GLY A 198 15.12 -2.79 10.78
N GLU A 199 15.60 -1.57 10.61
CA GLU A 199 14.89 -0.49 9.94
C GLU A 199 15.74 -0.02 8.77
N ILE A 200 15.09 0.44 7.70
CA ILE A 200 15.80 0.93 6.52
C ILE A 200 16.59 2.20 6.83
N GLY A 201 17.87 2.21 6.44
CA GLY A 201 18.74 3.38 6.56
C GLY A 201 18.36 4.49 5.56
N LYS A 202 18.78 5.73 5.83
CA LYS A 202 18.48 6.90 4.97
C LYS A 202 18.98 6.71 3.54
N SER A 203 20.23 6.28 3.36
CA SER A 203 20.85 6.06 2.05
C SER A 203 20.12 4.99 1.24
N ASP A 204 19.75 3.89 1.89
CA ASP A 204 19.07 2.77 1.25
C ASP A 204 17.62 3.14 0.90
N ALA A 205 16.97 3.94 1.76
CA ALA A 205 15.65 4.48 1.49
C ALA A 205 15.65 5.42 0.28
N GLU A 206 16.64 6.30 0.15
CA GLU A 206 16.79 7.18 -1.02
C GLU A 206 17.05 6.39 -2.30
N ALA A 207 17.94 5.40 -2.24
CA ALA A 207 18.21 4.51 -3.36
C ALA A 207 16.95 3.74 -3.80
N LEU A 208 16.21 3.20 -2.83
CA LEU A 208 14.95 2.49 -3.09
C LEU A 208 13.90 3.42 -3.69
N LYS A 209 13.73 4.64 -3.16
CA LYS A 209 12.80 5.63 -3.72
C LYS A 209 13.13 5.96 -5.16
N LYS A 210 14.41 6.18 -5.47
CA LYS A 210 14.86 6.47 -6.84
C LYS A 210 14.56 5.31 -7.78
N GLN A 211 14.76 4.07 -7.33
CA GLN A 211 14.47 2.87 -8.12
C GLN A 211 12.96 2.63 -8.32
N LEU A 212 12.16 2.73 -7.26
CA LEU A 212 10.72 2.44 -7.32
C LEU A 212 9.91 3.60 -7.91
N PHE A 213 10.11 4.81 -7.37
CA PHE A 213 9.29 5.96 -7.74
C PHE A 213 9.86 6.76 -8.90
N GLY A 214 11.16 6.63 -9.22
CA GLY A 214 11.74 7.34 -10.38
C GLY A 214 11.08 6.95 -11.71
N ALA A 215 10.79 5.65 -11.90
CA ALA A 215 10.07 5.17 -13.07
C ALA A 215 8.60 5.62 -13.06
N LEU A 216 7.93 5.59 -11.90
CA LEU A 216 6.54 6.00 -11.74
C LEU A 216 6.35 7.51 -11.97
N ASP A 217 7.27 8.33 -11.49
CA ASP A 217 7.24 9.79 -11.63
C ASP A 217 7.50 10.22 -13.09
N THR A 218 8.46 9.57 -13.74
CA THR A 218 8.72 9.77 -15.18
C THR A 218 7.49 9.37 -16.01
N SER A 219 6.85 8.24 -15.67
CA SER A 219 5.62 7.80 -16.33
C SER A 219 4.46 8.76 -16.08
N CYS A 220 4.32 9.30 -14.87
CA CYS A 220 3.31 10.31 -14.54
C CYS A 220 3.48 11.57 -15.39
N THR A 221 4.70 12.12 -15.43
CA THR A 221 5.04 13.32 -16.20
C THR A 221 4.72 13.12 -17.68
N LEU A 222 5.12 11.97 -18.23
CA LEU A 222 4.87 11.65 -19.64
C LEU A 222 3.37 11.48 -19.93
N SER A 223 2.63 10.85 -19.03
CA SER A 223 1.19 10.61 -19.16
C SER A 223 0.36 11.89 -19.14
N ILE A 224 0.84 12.94 -18.48
CA ILE A 224 0.19 14.27 -18.47
C ILE A 224 0.66 15.10 -19.66
N LEU A 225 1.95 15.08 -19.97
CA LEU A 225 2.54 15.93 -21.02
C LEU A 225 2.04 15.57 -22.42
N ILE A 226 1.96 14.27 -22.75
CA ILE A 226 1.55 13.82 -24.09
C ILE A 226 0.12 14.27 -24.45
N PRO A 227 -0.91 14.04 -23.60
CA PRO A 227 -2.26 14.52 -23.90
C PRO A 227 -2.38 16.04 -23.96
N CYS A 228 -1.65 16.78 -23.12
CA CYS A 228 -1.66 18.24 -23.16
C CYS A 228 -1.12 18.76 -24.50
N VAL A 229 0.05 18.28 -24.92
CA VAL A 229 0.66 18.68 -26.21
C VAL A 229 -0.22 18.23 -27.39
N GLY A 230 -0.71 16.99 -27.35
CA GLY A 230 -1.62 16.46 -28.37
C GLY A 230 -2.93 17.26 -28.47
N GLY A 231 -3.50 17.68 -27.32
CA GLY A 231 -4.70 18.50 -27.26
C GLY A 231 -4.51 19.88 -27.87
N VAL A 232 -3.38 20.54 -27.60
CA VAL A 232 -3.06 21.85 -28.21
C VAL A 232 -2.91 21.72 -29.73
N LEU A 233 -2.19 20.72 -30.21
CA LEU A 233 -2.02 20.47 -31.65
C LEU A 233 -3.35 20.15 -32.34
N PHE A 234 -4.19 19.35 -31.69
CA PHE A 234 -5.54 19.04 -32.18
C PHE A 234 -6.40 20.30 -32.29
N CYS A 235 -6.41 21.15 -31.26
CA CYS A 235 -7.14 22.43 -31.28
C CYS A 235 -6.64 23.36 -32.38
N ALA A 236 -5.31 23.48 -32.54
CA ALA A 236 -4.71 24.28 -33.62
C ALA A 236 -5.11 23.75 -35.01
N GLY A 237 -5.13 22.42 -35.20
CA GLY A 237 -5.58 21.77 -36.42
C GLY A 237 -7.04 22.10 -36.75
N VAL A 238 -7.93 22.03 -35.75
CA VAL A 238 -9.36 22.40 -35.92
C VAL A 238 -9.50 23.87 -36.30
N VAL A 239 -8.77 24.78 -35.65
CA VAL A 239 -8.79 26.22 -35.99
C VAL A 239 -8.33 26.47 -37.42
N MET A 240 -7.25 25.81 -37.85
CA MET A 240 -6.73 25.91 -39.22
C MET A 240 -7.76 25.45 -40.26
N ILE A 241 -8.47 24.34 -39.99
CA ILE A 241 -9.54 23.84 -40.86
C ILE A 241 -10.70 24.84 -40.94
N ILE A 242 -11.13 25.42 -39.83
CA ILE A 242 -12.22 26.42 -39.79
C ILE A 242 -11.83 27.66 -40.62
N ILE A 243 -10.61 28.16 -40.47
CA ILE A 243 -10.11 29.31 -41.24
C ILE A 243 -10.07 28.98 -42.73
N ALA A 244 -9.57 27.80 -43.11
CA ALA A 244 -9.51 27.35 -44.50
C ALA A 244 -10.91 27.22 -45.12
N TYR A 245 -11.87 26.68 -44.38
CA TYR A 245 -13.26 26.54 -44.82
C TYR A 245 -13.91 27.91 -45.05
N LYS A 246 -13.76 28.85 -44.11
CA LYS A 246 -14.23 30.23 -44.28
C LYS A 246 -13.61 30.91 -45.51
N LYS A 247 -12.29 30.77 -45.70
CA LYS A 247 -11.58 31.36 -46.85
C LYS A 247 -12.07 30.79 -48.19
N SER A 248 -12.33 29.47 -48.26
CA SER A 248 -12.87 28.80 -49.46
C SER A 248 -14.28 29.28 -49.82
N GLN A 249 -15.15 29.47 -48.82
CA GLN A 249 -16.49 30.04 -49.05
C GLN A 249 -16.43 31.50 -49.52
N THR A 250 -15.54 32.31 -48.95
CA THR A 250 -15.32 33.69 -49.41
C THR A 250 -14.80 33.74 -50.85
N GLN A 251 -13.93 32.82 -51.25
CA GLN A 251 -13.45 32.70 -52.64
C GLN A 251 -14.59 32.33 -53.61
N LYS A 252 -15.40 31.31 -53.28
CA LYS A 252 -16.57 30.92 -54.08
C LYS A 252 -17.58 32.06 -54.22
N ASN A 253 -17.85 32.79 -53.14
CA ASN A 253 -18.72 33.97 -53.17
C ASN A 253 -18.13 35.10 -54.03
N ASN A 254 -16.85 35.43 -53.87
CA ASN A 254 -16.19 36.45 -54.69
C ASN A 254 -16.14 36.09 -56.19
N GLN A 255 -15.98 34.81 -56.53
CA GLN A 255 -16.03 34.33 -57.92
C GLN A 255 -17.45 34.43 -58.49
N LYS A 256 -18.48 34.13 -57.69
CA LYS A 256 -19.89 34.36 -58.05
C LYS A 256 -20.18 35.85 -58.29
N TYR A 257 -19.68 36.75 -57.43
CA TYR A 257 -19.82 38.20 -57.64
C TYR A 257 -19.05 38.72 -58.87
N ARG A 258 -17.85 38.18 -59.16
CA ARG A 258 -17.10 38.50 -60.39
C ARG A 258 -17.84 38.06 -61.65
N ASN A 259 -18.40 36.85 -61.67
CA ASN A 259 -19.19 36.35 -62.79
C ASN A 259 -20.49 37.17 -62.98
N PHE A 260 -21.10 37.62 -61.89
CA PHE A 260 -22.25 38.53 -61.96
C PHE A 260 -21.87 39.92 -62.52
N ARG A 261 -20.70 40.46 -62.15
CA ARG A 261 -20.20 41.75 -62.65
C ARG A 261 -19.78 41.70 -64.13
N LEU A 262 -19.27 40.57 -64.60
CA LEU A 262 -18.91 40.34 -66.01
C LEU A 262 -20.16 40.13 -66.88
N ASN A 263 -21.17 39.39 -66.39
CA ASN A 263 -22.44 39.20 -67.10
C ASN A 263 -23.40 40.41 -66.99
N GLY A 264 -23.15 41.32 -66.05
CA GLY A 264 -23.91 42.57 -65.88
C GLY A 264 -23.49 43.71 -66.82
N ARG A 265 -22.40 43.57 -67.59
CA ARG A 265 -22.04 44.50 -68.67
C ARG A 265 -22.50 43.95 -70.02
N LYS A 266 -23.81 43.95 -70.25
CA LYS A 266 -24.30 44.02 -71.64
C LYS A 266 -23.96 45.41 -72.18
N PRO A 267 -23.38 45.55 -73.39
CA PRO A 267 -23.22 46.86 -73.99
C PRO A 267 -24.61 47.48 -74.17
N LEU A 268 -24.82 48.68 -73.62
CA LEU A 268 -26.00 49.47 -73.97
C LEU A 268 -25.98 49.69 -75.49
N SER A 269 -27.03 49.18 -76.13
CA SER A 269 -27.39 49.53 -77.50
C SER A 269 -27.46 51.06 -77.64
N LYS A 270 -26.95 51.57 -78.76
CA LYS A 270 -26.80 53.00 -79.09
C LYS A 270 -28.12 53.82 -79.13
N ASN A 271 -29.27 53.25 -78.75
CA ASN A 271 -30.58 53.91 -78.86
C ASN A 271 -31.20 54.34 -77.51
N GLN A 272 -30.43 54.51 -76.43
CA GLN A 272 -30.93 55.13 -75.18
C GLN A 272 -30.14 56.36 -74.74
N LEU A 273 -29.54 57.09 -75.69
CA LEU A 273 -28.71 58.29 -75.42
C LEU A 273 -29.48 59.61 -75.44
N LEU A 274 -30.81 59.61 -75.33
CA LEU A 274 -31.62 60.82 -75.23
C LEU A 274 -32.72 60.63 -74.19
N GLU A 275 -32.40 60.93 -72.93
CA GLU A 275 -33.28 61.44 -71.86
C GLU A 275 -32.68 61.13 -70.48
N ILE A 276 -31.54 61.71 -70.11
CA ILE A 276 -31.27 62.06 -68.70
C ILE A 276 -30.35 63.29 -68.71
N SER A 277 -30.88 64.43 -69.16
CA SER A 277 -30.43 65.73 -68.65
C SER A 277 -31.29 66.05 -67.44
N SER A 278 -30.67 66.56 -66.38
CA SER A 278 -31.27 66.97 -65.10
C SER A 278 -31.45 65.90 -64.02
N VAL A 279 -30.35 65.52 -63.34
CA VAL A 279 -30.43 65.38 -61.87
C VAL A 279 -29.20 66.01 -61.22
N ARG A 280 -29.53 66.92 -60.30
CA ARG A 280 -28.73 67.92 -59.62
C ARG A 280 -27.88 67.28 -58.50
N VAL A 281 -26.66 67.81 -58.36
CA VAL A 281 -25.71 67.59 -57.27
C VAL A 281 -26.35 67.80 -55.89
N THR A 282 -26.09 66.90 -54.94
CA THR A 282 -25.90 67.28 -53.52
C THR A 282 -24.79 66.45 -52.88
N ARG A 283 -23.64 67.12 -52.64
CA ARG A 283 -22.62 66.69 -51.68
C ARG A 283 -23.21 66.81 -50.28
N LYS A 284 -23.18 65.75 -49.47
CA LYS A 284 -23.36 65.85 -48.01
C LYS A 284 -22.02 65.63 -47.30
N LYS A 285 -21.74 66.60 -46.42
CA LYS A 285 -20.51 66.83 -45.63
C LYS A 285 -20.23 65.72 -44.60
N LYS A 286 -18.94 65.60 -44.29
CA LYS A 286 -18.33 64.96 -43.10
C LYS A 286 -18.92 65.46 -41.77
N GLY A 287 -18.99 64.55 -40.80
CA GLY A 287 -18.82 64.70 -39.34
C GLY A 287 -18.51 63.29 -38.83
N LEU A 288 -17.35 62.96 -38.24
CA LEU A 288 -16.72 63.44 -37.01
C LEU A 288 -17.73 63.55 -35.87
N ASP A 289 -17.83 62.48 -35.07
CA ASP A 289 -18.16 62.60 -33.66
C ASP A 289 -17.30 61.62 -32.87
N ILE A 290 -16.60 62.23 -31.92
CA ILE A 290 -15.83 61.65 -30.84
C ILE A 290 -16.86 61.28 -29.77
N ASN A 291 -16.82 60.08 -29.23
CA ASN A 291 -17.53 59.82 -27.97
C ASN A 291 -16.56 59.24 -26.95
N GLU A 292 -16.10 60.17 -26.12
CA GLU A 292 -15.48 59.98 -24.83
C GLU A 292 -16.63 59.97 -23.81
N SER A 293 -16.81 58.89 -23.07
CA SER A 293 -17.47 58.97 -21.76
C SER A 293 -16.91 57.90 -20.82
N LEU A 294 -16.04 58.36 -19.93
CA LEU A 294 -15.80 57.75 -18.62
C LEU A 294 -17.11 57.57 -17.83
N ARG A 295 -17.23 56.44 -17.14
CA ARG A 295 -17.52 56.32 -15.69
C ARG A 295 -17.26 54.87 -15.28
N VAL A 296 -16.22 54.66 -14.47
CA VAL A 296 -16.25 54.33 -13.02
C VAL A 296 -16.83 52.94 -12.78
#